data_AF-A0A7V0TBZ1-F1
#
_entry.id   AF-A0A7V0TBZ1-F1
#
_cell.length_a   1.000
_cell.length_b   1.000
_cell.length_c   1.000
_cell.angle_alpha   90.00
_cell.angle_beta   90.00
_cell.angle_gamma   90.00
#
_symmetry.space_group_name_H-M   'P 1'
#
loop_
_entity.id
_entity.type
_entity.pdbx_description
1 polymer ?
#
loop_
_entity_poly.entity_id
_entity_poly.type
_entity_poly.pdbx_seq_one_letter_code
_entity_poly.pdbx_strand_id
1 'polypeptide(L)'
;MAYHPLGRFNDHSLLFYRDSELQTIFPAVMYMEAGLPVLHSHRGSSYGGFVQPIGQSLDDCFWLVEGLIEEGRRLNFKKIIMTLPPVIYNQRLTNYLEFALFRKHFSYLKREISSVLFLEDEPELNYAKFKPASLRAARKAERNGVTI
;
A
#
# COMPACT_ATOMS: atom_id res chain seq x y z
N MET A 1 0.40 22.80 11.12
CA MET A 1 0.27 21.43 10.56
C MET A 1 -0.06 21.55 9.07
N ALA A 2 0.94 21.57 8.20
CA ALA A 2 0.72 21.46 6.75
C ALA A 2 1.78 20.52 6.21
N TYR A 3 1.68 19.24 6.60
CA TYR A 3 2.64 18.20 6.20
C TYR A 3 2.71 18.04 4.66
N HIS A 4 1.65 18.47 3.96
CA HIS A 4 1.64 18.66 2.51
C HIS A 4 1.03 20.02 2.14
N PRO A 5 1.77 20.91 1.46
CA PRO A 5 1.17 22.11 0.88
C PRO A 5 0.15 21.74 -0.21
N LEU A 6 -0.89 22.55 -0.34
CA LEU A 6 -1.89 22.40 -1.40
C LEU A 6 -1.19 22.41 -2.78
N GLY A 7 -1.55 21.50 -3.67
CA GLY A 7 -0.93 21.38 -5.00
C GLY A 7 0.43 20.68 -5.05
N ARG A 8 0.89 20.04 -3.96
CA ARG A 8 2.13 19.24 -3.96
C ARG A 8 2.12 18.11 -4.99
N PHE A 9 0.96 17.54 -5.27
CA PHE A 9 0.80 16.38 -6.13
C PHE A 9 -0.16 16.71 -7.27
N ASN A 10 0.21 16.29 -8.48
CA ASN A 10 -0.70 16.27 -9.62
C ASN A 10 -1.49 14.96 -9.57
N ASP A 11 -2.73 15.02 -9.06
CA ASP A 11 -3.60 13.87 -8.94
C ASP A 11 -3.86 13.24 -10.32
N HIS A 12 -3.76 11.93 -10.37
CA HIS A 12 -4.05 11.12 -11.54
C HIS A 12 -4.72 9.80 -11.14
N SER A 13 -5.59 9.85 -10.14
CA SER A 13 -6.32 8.71 -9.63
C SER A 13 -7.26 8.14 -10.71
N LEU A 14 -7.29 6.81 -10.81
CA LEU A 14 -8.09 6.09 -11.80
C LEU A 14 -9.25 5.35 -11.13
N LEU A 15 -10.40 5.30 -11.80
CA LEU A 15 -11.58 4.59 -11.36
C LEU A 15 -11.84 3.43 -12.33
N PHE A 16 -12.08 2.23 -11.80
CA PHE A 16 -12.27 1.01 -12.58
C PHE A 16 -13.73 0.59 -12.52
N TYR A 17 -14.41 0.62 -13.68
CA TYR A 17 -15.82 0.28 -13.79
C TYR A 17 -16.03 -1.03 -14.56
N ARG A 18 -17.00 -1.83 -14.13
CA ARG A 18 -17.53 -2.99 -14.87
C ARG A 18 -19.04 -2.82 -14.94
N ASP A 19 -19.61 -2.83 -16.15
CA ASP A 19 -21.05 -2.64 -16.37
C ASP A 19 -21.65 -1.43 -15.60
N SER A 20 -20.91 -0.31 -15.62
CA SER A 20 -21.22 0.95 -14.88
C SER A 20 -21.10 0.91 -13.36
N GLU A 21 -20.77 -0.23 -12.75
CA GLU A 21 -20.48 -0.34 -11.32
C GLU A 21 -18.99 -0.09 -11.03
N LEU A 22 -18.70 0.77 -10.06
CA LEU A 22 -17.34 1.04 -9.60
C LEU A 22 -16.80 -0.17 -8.83
N GLN A 23 -15.81 -0.85 -9.40
CA GLN A 23 -15.19 -2.02 -8.79
C GLN A 23 -14.06 -1.64 -7.84
N THR A 24 -13.21 -0.69 -8.23
CA THR A 24 -12.09 -0.24 -7.40
C THR A 24 -11.56 1.11 -7.87
N ILE A 25 -10.66 1.69 -7.08
CA ILE A 25 -9.90 2.89 -7.42
C ILE A 25 -8.41 2.59 -7.33
N PHE A 26 -7.63 3.30 -8.14
CA PHE A 26 -6.17 3.35 -8.07
C PHE A 26 -5.75 4.78 -7.78
N PRO A 27 -5.60 5.17 -6.49
CA PRO A 27 -5.15 6.50 -6.11
C PRO A 27 -3.73 6.72 -6.60
N ALA A 28 -3.52 7.75 -7.41
CA ALA A 28 -2.26 7.94 -8.10
C ALA A 28 -1.94 9.41 -8.34
N VAL A 29 -0.68 9.64 -8.68
CA VAL A 29 -0.14 10.93 -9.06
C VAL A 29 0.65 10.77 -10.35
N MET A 30 0.70 11.84 -11.13
CA MET A 30 1.56 11.94 -12.31
C MET A 30 2.75 12.87 -12.03
N TYR A 31 3.93 12.49 -12.50
CA TYR A 31 5.10 13.36 -12.54
C TYR A 31 6.03 13.00 -13.70
N MET A 32 6.96 13.90 -14.02
CA MET A 32 8.00 13.66 -15.03
C MET A 32 9.29 13.14 -14.34
N GLU A 33 9.83 12.03 -14.81
CA GLU A 33 11.11 11.47 -14.38
C GLU A 33 12.03 11.39 -15.60
N ALA A 34 13.15 12.13 -15.58
CA ALA A 34 14.05 12.26 -16.74
C ALA A 34 13.33 12.60 -18.06
N GLY A 35 12.30 13.46 -17.99
CA GLY A 35 11.51 13.87 -19.15
C GLY A 35 10.44 12.87 -19.61
N LEU A 36 10.24 11.76 -18.87
CA LEU A 36 9.22 10.75 -19.19
C LEU A 36 8.05 10.81 -18.19
N PRO A 37 6.78 10.74 -18.64
CA PRO A 37 5.63 10.73 -17.75
C PRO A 37 5.54 9.41 -16.99
N VAL A 38 5.42 9.51 -15.67
CA VAL A 38 5.30 8.39 -14.72
C VAL A 38 3.95 8.47 -14.02
N LEU A 39 3.23 7.36 -14.02
CA LEU A 39 2.08 7.15 -13.15
C LEU A 39 2.57 6.42 -11.89
N HIS A 40 2.29 6.97 -10.72
CA HIS A 40 2.72 6.38 -9.46
C HIS A 40 1.55 6.34 -8.49
N SER A 41 1.32 5.20 -7.82
CA SER A 41 0.42 5.16 -6.66
C SER A 41 0.70 6.34 -5.71
N HIS A 42 -0.34 6.91 -5.12
CA HIS A 42 -0.28 8.22 -4.50
C HIS A 42 0.91 8.39 -3.54
N ARG A 43 1.83 9.32 -3.84
CA ARG A 43 3.11 9.45 -3.12
C ARG A 43 3.01 10.07 -1.73
N GLY A 44 1.81 10.52 -1.33
CA GLY A 44 1.51 10.95 0.03
C GLY A 44 1.11 9.80 0.97
N SER A 45 0.96 8.57 0.48
CA SER A 45 0.59 7.41 1.31
C SER A 45 1.78 6.47 1.53
N SER A 46 1.82 5.83 2.70
CA SER A 46 2.84 4.81 3.02
C SER A 46 2.72 3.60 2.08
N TYR A 47 1.49 3.28 1.70
CA TYR A 47 1.12 2.21 0.77
C TYR A 47 0.06 2.73 -0.20
N GLY A 48 0.01 2.15 -1.39
CA GLY A 48 -0.91 2.50 -2.46
C GLY A 48 -1.11 1.32 -3.39
N GLY A 49 -1.49 1.61 -4.64
CA GLY A 49 -1.93 0.60 -5.59
C GLY A 49 -3.46 0.60 -5.67
N PHE A 50 -4.03 -0.55 -6.02
CA PHE A 50 -5.48 -0.71 -6.03
C PHE A 50 -6.04 -0.72 -4.61
N VAL A 51 -7.16 -0.02 -4.39
CA VAL A 51 -7.97 -0.18 -3.18
C VAL A 51 -8.76 -1.47 -3.34
N GLN A 52 -8.17 -2.58 -2.90
CA GLN A 52 -8.67 -3.93 -3.19
C GLN A 52 -10.03 -4.21 -2.50
N PRO A 53 -11.09 -4.51 -3.26
CA PRO A 53 -12.29 -5.11 -2.69
C PRO A 53 -12.00 -6.45 -2.02
N ILE A 54 -12.81 -6.78 -1.03
CA ILE A 54 -12.75 -8.07 -0.32
C ILE A 54 -13.19 -9.17 -1.28
N GLY A 55 -12.44 -10.27 -1.33
CA GLY A 55 -12.86 -11.48 -2.03
C GLY A 55 -12.66 -11.48 -3.54
N GLN A 56 -11.82 -10.60 -4.09
CA GLN A 56 -11.46 -10.62 -5.50
C GLN A 56 -10.90 -11.97 -5.95
N SER A 57 -11.34 -12.41 -7.13
CA SER A 57 -10.79 -13.58 -7.79
C SER A 57 -9.43 -13.27 -8.44
N LEU A 58 -8.71 -14.31 -8.85
CA LEU A 58 -7.49 -14.14 -9.63
C LEU A 58 -7.76 -13.43 -10.96
N ASP A 59 -8.87 -13.75 -11.61
CA ASP A 59 -9.27 -13.16 -12.88
C ASP A 59 -9.59 -11.67 -12.74
N ASP A 60 -10.22 -11.26 -11.63
CA ASP A 60 -10.45 -9.85 -11.33
C ASP A 60 -9.12 -9.08 -11.19
N CYS A 61 -8.13 -9.67 -10.53
CA CYS A 61 -6.80 -9.07 -10.42
C CYS A 61 -6.11 -8.92 -11.79
N PHE A 62 -6.26 -9.89 -12.70
CA PHE A 62 -5.77 -9.76 -14.07
C PHE A 62 -6.46 -8.65 -14.83
N TRP A 63 -7.80 -8.60 -14.77
CA TRP A 63 -8.59 -7.55 -15.40
C TRP A 63 -8.16 -6.14 -14.93
N LEU A 64 -7.93 -5.96 -13.62
CA LEU A 64 -7.45 -4.70 -13.06
C LEU A 64 -6.07 -4.29 -13.58
N VAL A 65 -5.12 -5.23 -13.56
CA VAL A 65 -3.74 -4.96 -13.98
C VAL A 65 -3.68 -4.68 -15.48
N GLU A 66 -4.42 -5.43 -16.29
CA GLU A 66 -4.52 -5.22 -17.74
C GLU A 66 -5.12 -3.84 -18.05
N GLY A 67 -6.24 -3.49 -17.42
CA GLY A 67 -6.88 -2.17 -17.60
C GLY A 67 -5.95 -1.02 -17.20
N LEU A 68 -5.18 -1.17 -16.11
CA LEU A 68 -4.19 -0.17 -15.70
C LEU A 68 -3.08 0.00 -16.74
N ILE A 69 -2.58 -1.09 -17.33
CA ILE A 69 -1.56 -1.04 -18.37
C ILE A 69 -2.11 -0.40 -19.65
N GLU A 70 -3.32 -0.77 -20.05
CA GLU A 70 -3.98 -0.22 -21.24
C GLU A 70 -4.21 1.28 -21.11
N GLU A 71 -4.73 1.72 -19.97
CA GLU A 71 -4.93 3.14 -19.68
C GLU A 71 -3.61 3.88 -19.60
N GLY A 72 -2.61 3.27 -18.97
CA GLY A 72 -1.23 3.77 -18.94
C GLY A 72 -0.69 4.04 -20.35
N ARG A 73 -0.88 3.09 -21.27
CA ARG A 73 -0.48 3.25 -22.68
C ARG A 73 -1.27 4.32 -23.40
N ARG A 74 -2.60 4.35 -23.22
CA ARG A 74 -3.49 5.35 -23.83
C ARG A 74 -3.10 6.77 -23.45
N LEU A 75 -2.72 6.97 -22.19
CA LEU A 75 -2.26 8.25 -21.64
C LEU A 75 -0.75 8.49 -21.81
N ASN A 76 -0.07 7.61 -22.55
CA ASN A 76 1.34 7.71 -22.90
C ASN A 76 2.32 7.69 -21.70
N PHE A 77 1.90 7.12 -20.56
CA PHE A 77 2.79 6.86 -19.43
C PHE A 77 3.89 5.88 -19.84
N LYS A 78 5.12 6.18 -19.43
CA LYS A 78 6.30 5.34 -19.73
C LYS A 78 6.69 4.43 -18.59
N LYS A 79 6.11 4.66 -17.41
CA LYS A 79 6.37 3.90 -16.21
C LYS A 79 5.14 3.95 -15.30
N ILE A 80 4.78 2.78 -14.77
CA ILE A 80 3.77 2.64 -13.72
C ILE A 80 4.49 2.12 -12.49
N ILE A 81 4.35 2.81 -11.36
CA ILE A 81 4.95 2.45 -10.08
C ILE A 81 3.84 2.34 -9.05
N MET A 82 3.90 1.32 -8.19
CA MET A 82 3.02 1.24 -7.03
C MET A 82 3.74 0.66 -5.82
N THR A 83 3.34 1.10 -4.64
CA THR A 83 3.86 0.59 -3.35
C THR A 83 2.77 -0.23 -2.67
N LEU A 84 2.70 -1.52 -2.95
CA LEU A 84 1.66 -2.39 -2.39
C LEU A 84 1.72 -2.46 -0.85
N PRO A 85 0.57 -2.56 -0.15
CA PRO A 85 0.55 -2.77 1.28
C PRO A 85 1.11 -4.15 1.66
N PRO A 86 1.60 -4.33 2.89
CA PRO A 86 1.96 -5.65 3.40
C PRO A 86 0.73 -6.56 3.40
N VAL A 87 0.91 -7.84 3.06
CA VAL A 87 -0.19 -8.82 2.94
C VAL A 87 -1.07 -8.91 4.19
N ILE A 88 -0.50 -8.64 5.37
CA ILE A 88 -1.20 -8.67 6.66
C ILE A 88 -2.26 -7.57 6.83
N TYR A 89 -2.26 -6.54 5.98
CA TYR A 89 -3.31 -5.51 5.99
C TYR A 89 -4.53 -5.94 5.18
N ASN A 90 -4.43 -7.01 4.39
CA ASN A 90 -5.56 -7.54 3.66
C ASN A 90 -6.47 -8.33 4.60
N GLN A 91 -7.78 -8.10 4.51
CA GLN A 91 -8.77 -8.87 5.29
C GLN A 91 -8.73 -10.36 4.95
N ARG A 92 -8.38 -10.69 3.71
CA ARG A 92 -8.13 -12.06 3.25
C ARG A 92 -6.69 -12.15 2.74
N LEU A 93 -5.92 -13.06 3.31
CA LEU A 93 -4.54 -13.30 2.88
C LEU A 93 -4.54 -13.95 1.50
N THR A 94 -4.21 -13.17 0.48
CA THR A 94 -4.04 -13.61 -0.91
C THR A 94 -2.87 -12.87 -1.54
N ASN A 95 -2.27 -13.46 -2.56
CA ASN A 95 -1.20 -12.87 -3.36
C ASN A 95 -1.59 -12.72 -4.85
N TYR A 96 -2.89 -12.70 -5.15
CA TYR A 96 -3.40 -12.73 -6.52
C TYR A 96 -3.03 -11.47 -7.31
N LEU A 97 -3.10 -10.29 -6.69
CA LEU A 97 -2.70 -9.04 -7.33
C LEU A 97 -1.19 -9.03 -7.63
N GLU A 98 -0.36 -9.40 -6.66
CA GLU A 98 1.09 -9.51 -6.82
C GLU A 98 1.45 -10.51 -7.92
N PHE A 99 0.74 -11.64 -7.98
CA PHE A 99 0.92 -12.62 -9.04
C PHE A 99 0.50 -12.07 -10.41
N ALA A 100 -0.65 -11.40 -10.52
CA ALA A 100 -1.10 -10.78 -11.77
C ALA A 100 -0.09 -9.72 -12.27
N LEU A 101 0.40 -8.86 -11.39
CA LEU A 101 1.45 -7.87 -11.69
C LEU A 101 2.72 -8.55 -12.19
N PHE A 102 3.20 -9.58 -11.48
CA PHE A 102 4.37 -10.36 -11.89
C PHE A 102 4.19 -11.00 -13.27
N ARG A 103 3.01 -11.59 -13.54
CA ARG A 103 2.69 -12.19 -14.84
C ARG A 103 2.57 -11.16 -15.97
N LYS A 104 2.30 -9.89 -15.63
CA LYS A 104 2.30 -8.75 -16.56
C LYS A 104 3.62 -7.96 -16.54
N HIS A 105 4.71 -8.63 -16.16
CA HIS A 105 6.09 -8.13 -16.25
C HIS A 105 6.42 -6.93 -15.35
N PHE A 106 5.62 -6.69 -14.30
CA PHE A 106 6.07 -5.80 -13.23
C PHE A 106 7.22 -6.44 -12.46
N SER A 107 8.18 -5.62 -12.08
CA SER A 107 9.34 -6.02 -11.28
C SER A 107 9.33 -5.33 -9.92
N TYR A 108 9.94 -5.97 -8.93
CA TYR A 108 10.10 -5.38 -7.60
C TYR A 108 11.20 -4.32 -7.64
N LEU A 109 10.85 -3.07 -7.33
CA LEU A 109 11.82 -1.99 -7.12
C LEU A 109 12.52 -2.10 -5.76
N LYS A 110 11.76 -2.53 -4.75
CA LYS A 110 12.22 -2.76 -3.39
C LYS A 110 11.42 -3.90 -2.76
N ARG A 111 12.03 -4.63 -1.84
CA ARG A 111 11.37 -5.65 -1.02
C ARG A 111 11.66 -5.36 0.43
N GLU A 112 10.63 -4.96 1.16
CA GLU A 112 10.72 -4.63 2.58
C GLU A 112 10.25 -5.81 3.43
N ILE A 113 10.81 -5.93 4.63
CA ILE A 113 10.38 -6.91 5.63
C ILE A 113 9.57 -6.17 6.67
N SER A 114 8.39 -6.68 7.00
CA SER A 114 7.54 -6.16 8.07
C SER A 114 7.64 -7.07 9.30
N SER A 115 7.76 -6.46 10.48
CA SER A 115 7.55 -7.15 11.75
C SER A 115 6.14 -6.86 12.23
N VAL A 116 5.42 -7.90 12.63
CA VAL A 116 3.99 -7.82 13.00
C VAL A 116 3.85 -8.28 14.43
N LEU A 117 3.23 -7.44 15.27
CA LEU A 117 2.83 -7.80 16.61
C LEU A 117 1.31 -7.94 16.63
N PHE A 118 0.81 -9.14 16.88
CA PHE A 118 -0.60 -9.35 17.15
C PHE A 118 -0.91 -8.77 18.52
N LEU A 119 -1.92 -7.91 18.60
CA LEU A 119 -2.41 -7.36 19.85
C LEU A 119 -3.57 -8.21 20.36
N GLU A 120 -3.55 -8.52 21.65
CA GLU A 120 -4.74 -8.98 22.39
C GLU A 120 -5.52 -7.77 22.90
N ASP A 121 -6.79 -8.00 23.26
CA ASP A 121 -7.62 -6.99 23.89
C ASP A 121 -7.08 -6.59 25.28
N GLU A 122 -6.55 -7.55 26.03
CA GLU A 122 -6.01 -7.32 27.38
C GLU A 122 -4.53 -6.85 27.30
N PRO A 123 -4.20 -5.64 27.81
CA PRO A 123 -2.84 -5.09 27.78
C PRO A 123 -1.77 -6.03 28.39
N GLU A 124 -2.11 -6.73 29.47
CA GLU A 124 -1.23 -7.65 30.19
C GLU A 124 -0.76 -8.80 29.29
N LEU A 125 -1.66 -9.30 28.43
CA LEU A 125 -1.34 -10.35 27.46
C LEU A 125 -0.39 -9.84 26.37
N ASN A 126 -0.50 -8.56 26.01
CA ASN A 126 0.47 -7.91 25.12
C ASN A 126 1.83 -7.74 25.80
N TYR A 127 1.87 -7.35 27.07
CA TYR A 127 3.12 -7.24 27.83
C TYR A 127 3.85 -8.58 27.93
N ALA A 128 3.12 -9.68 28.11
CA ALA A 128 3.69 -11.02 28.17
C ALA A 128 4.42 -11.44 26.87
N LYS A 129 4.09 -10.84 25.73
CA LYS A 129 4.76 -11.11 24.43
C LYS A 129 6.12 -10.44 24.31
N PHE A 130 6.44 -9.44 25.13
CA PHE A 130 7.74 -8.75 25.06
C PHE A 130 8.85 -9.53 25.76
N LYS A 131 10.07 -9.37 25.25
CA LYS A 131 11.27 -9.92 25.89
C LYS A 131 11.44 -9.33 27.30
N PRO A 132 11.94 -10.09 28.29
CA PRO A 132 12.19 -9.57 29.64
C PRO A 132 13.05 -8.31 29.69
N ALA A 133 13.98 -8.14 28.74
CA ALA A 133 14.80 -6.93 28.62
C ALA A 133 13.95 -5.69 28.28
N SER A 134 12.99 -5.80 27.36
CA SER A 134 12.06 -4.74 26.99
C SER A 134 11.16 -4.35 28.16
N LEU A 135 10.66 -5.34 28.91
CA LEU A 135 9.86 -5.10 30.11
C LEU A 135 10.65 -4.37 31.21
N ARG A 136 11.92 -4.73 31.41
CA ARG A 136 12.80 -4.01 32.36
C ARG A 136 13.05 -2.57 31.94
N ALA A 137 13.22 -2.32 30.64
CA ALA A 137 13.42 -0.98 30.10
C ALA A 137 12.16 -0.11 30.28
N ALA A 138 10.98 -0.65 29.98
CA ALA A 138 9.70 0.03 30.21
C ALA A 138 9.52 0.44 31.68
N ARG A 139 9.69 -0.51 32.61
CA ARG A 139 9.62 -0.24 34.07
C ARG A 139 10.68 0.77 34.54
N LYS A 140 11.85 0.80 33.91
CA LYS A 140 12.89 1.80 34.22
C LYS A 140 12.45 3.20 33.78
N ALA A 141 11.82 3.33 32.62
CA ALA A 141 11.29 4.60 32.14
C ALA A 141 10.19 5.13 33.08
N GLU A 142 9.26 4.27 33.50
CA GLU A 142 8.21 4.61 34.48
C GLU A 142 8.80 5.08 35.82
N ARG A 143 9.76 4.34 36.39
CA ARG A 143 10.45 4.74 37.63
C ARG A 143 11.19 6.08 37.51
N ASN A 144 11.62 6.43 36.31
CA ASN A 144 12.30 7.69 36.03
C ASN A 144 11.32 8.84 35.77
N GLY A 145 10.01 8.62 35.86
CA GLY A 145 8.99 9.64 35.65
C GLY A 145 8.84 10.10 34.20
N VAL A 146 9.20 9.25 33.22
CA VAL A 146 9.02 9.58 31.80
C VAL A 146 7.53 9.60 31.46
N THR A 147 7.06 10.67 30.82
CA THR A 147 5.67 10.87 30.37
C THR A 147 5.60 10.95 28.84
N ILE A 148 4.47 10.52 28.24
CA ILE A 148 4.21 10.50 26.79
C ILE A 148 3.20 11.59 26.43
#